data_AF-A0A7X3PQF0-F1
#
_entry.id   AF-A0A7X3PQF0-F1
#
_cell.length_a   1.000
_cell.length_b   1.000
_cell.length_c   1.000
_cell.angle_alpha   90.00
_cell.angle_beta   90.00
_cell.angle_gamma   90.00
#
_symmetry.space_group_name_H-M   'P 1'
#
loop_
_entity.id
_entity.type
_entity.pdbx_description
1 polymer ?
#
loop_
_entity_poly.entity_id
_entity_poly.type
_entity_poly.pdbx_seq_one_letter_code
_entity_poly.pdbx_strand_id
1 'polypeptide(L)'
;VSDVVQELLGLGVVKVGIVSEDPARYRHLDGERIEVFGLERHAEALEQFKEIAGTTVLILDKECATEKGRRRRRQGLTPDEYVLIDEDICEGCGDCYAQAEGCAALYSVATEFGDKTQVRQAQCAQDGLCIDGECPSFAVVKPAKGTRLRRRRPEPLDELPEPPECPLDQPYAIFAMGRGGTGVVTISHLIAYAAMMEGKYVYLSNNTGLAQKGGPVEAPIVISAAEQPVFNRLFPGEVDLYLGFDLLRAAEPDNLKYAAPERTRAFVSTAEIANAEMNRNPRTQPFPEAAQLRALIDHCTSKDNIYLDTYWLAERLFSDTIFANMLLLGAAYQAGMLPLQAASIEQAIVLNGQAVENNVQAFRWGRLAVADPARVERALGTQQVSADQTLAEVKERLAHDAAARALLDEGLAALVDLDAEGQKELGVRLAELCAYQDVAYARSYLEFVRQVWEVDRGLSPGLQFTRAVVRGLYKLMAYKDEYEVARLATRNGSEERMRALFDGEVKIVRQLHPPTMRRLLKGKIGFGKGLRPALVLLSRLKGLRGTAFDLFGHTAARRLERELIGWYCGLIEEVLPALAEESYGLAVEIAELPDSIRGYEQVKEASAATAKPRAERLLTELRAQSAT
;
A
#
# COMPACT_ATOMS: atom_id res chain seq x y z
N VAL A 1 1.94 31.85 -5.71
CA VAL A 1 0.75 31.88 -4.83
C VAL A 1 0.00 33.19 -5.03
N SER A 2 0.58 34.36 -4.75
CA SER A 2 -0.12 35.65 -4.90
C SER A 2 -0.74 35.86 -6.29
N ASP A 3 -0.01 35.59 -7.38
CA ASP A 3 -0.54 35.73 -8.74
C ASP A 3 -1.72 34.78 -9.01
N VAL A 4 -1.60 33.52 -8.55
CA VAL A 4 -2.68 32.51 -8.65
C VAL A 4 -3.92 32.96 -7.89
N VAL A 5 -3.76 33.52 -6.69
CA VAL A 5 -4.88 34.07 -5.92
C VAL A 5 -5.58 35.19 -6.70
N GLN A 6 -4.84 36.12 -7.28
CA GLN A 6 -5.43 37.21 -8.07
C GLN A 6 -6.16 36.70 -9.31
N GLU A 7 -5.59 35.73 -10.01
CA GLU A 7 -6.22 35.09 -11.16
C GLU A 7 -7.54 34.40 -10.77
N LEU A 8 -7.55 33.60 -9.69
CA LEU A 8 -8.75 32.94 -9.19
C LEU A 8 -9.84 33.94 -8.80
N LEU A 9 -9.47 35.02 -8.10
CA LEU A 9 -10.42 36.07 -7.74
C LEU A 9 -10.99 36.78 -8.98
N GLY A 10 -10.18 36.96 -10.02
CA GLY A 10 -10.58 37.50 -11.33
C GLY A 10 -11.50 36.56 -12.12
N LEU A 11 -11.33 35.24 -11.96
CA LEU A 11 -12.21 34.21 -12.53
C LEU A 11 -13.54 34.05 -11.77
N GLY A 12 -13.76 34.84 -10.70
CA GLY A 12 -15.02 34.84 -9.95
C GLY A 12 -15.08 33.89 -8.76
N VAL A 13 -13.95 33.34 -8.31
CA VAL A 13 -13.89 32.55 -7.06
C VAL A 13 -14.29 33.43 -5.88
N VAL A 14 -15.31 33.04 -5.13
CA VAL A 14 -15.92 33.87 -4.08
C VAL A 14 -14.96 34.08 -2.91
N LYS A 15 -14.29 33.01 -2.47
CA LYS A 15 -13.31 33.05 -1.38
C LYS A 15 -12.14 32.10 -1.66
N VAL A 16 -10.93 32.57 -1.38
CA VAL A 16 -9.67 31.82 -1.52
C VAL A 16 -9.05 31.59 -0.16
N GLY A 17 -8.67 30.37 0.16
CA GLY A 17 -7.95 30.04 1.39
C GLY A 17 -6.53 29.63 1.06
N ILE A 18 -5.56 30.04 1.87
CA ILE A 18 -4.16 29.66 1.71
C ILE A 18 -3.76 28.88 2.96
N VAL A 19 -3.47 27.60 2.81
CA VAL A 19 -2.96 26.75 3.89
C VAL A 19 -1.46 26.57 3.67
N SER A 20 -0.62 26.99 4.62
CA SER A 20 0.85 26.97 4.46
C SER A 20 1.61 26.53 5.71
N GLU A 21 2.79 25.92 5.52
CA GLU A 21 3.78 25.71 6.59
C GLU A 21 4.34 27.04 7.14
N ASP A 22 4.35 28.11 6.33
CA ASP A 22 4.78 29.45 6.72
C ASP A 22 3.69 30.49 6.39
N PRO A 23 2.59 30.54 7.18
CA PRO A 23 1.49 31.45 6.91
C PRO A 23 1.90 32.92 7.02
N ALA A 24 2.97 33.24 7.76
CA ALA A 24 3.46 34.62 7.90
C ALA A 24 3.83 35.24 6.55
N ARG A 25 4.33 34.42 5.61
CA ARG A 25 4.63 34.84 4.24
C ARG A 25 3.42 35.40 3.49
N TYR A 26 2.21 34.94 3.80
CA TYR A 26 0.99 35.29 3.08
C TYR A 26 0.03 36.19 3.85
N ARG A 27 0.33 36.53 5.11
CA ARG A 27 -0.54 37.40 5.94
C ARG A 27 -0.91 38.73 5.29
N HIS A 28 -0.07 39.26 4.41
CA HIS A 28 -0.35 40.50 3.68
C HIS A 28 -1.47 40.38 2.64
N LEU A 29 -1.86 39.14 2.26
CA LEU A 29 -2.98 38.85 1.37
C LEU A 29 -4.30 38.65 2.13
N ASP A 30 -4.24 38.45 3.44
CA ASP A 30 -5.40 38.15 4.28
C ASP A 30 -6.42 39.30 4.24
N GLY A 31 -7.70 38.98 4.09
CA GLY A 31 -8.74 39.98 3.87
C GLY A 31 -10.14 39.39 3.71
N GLU A 32 -11.07 40.16 3.14
CA GLU A 32 -12.48 39.75 3.04
C GLU A 32 -12.67 38.48 2.18
N ARG A 33 -11.95 38.40 1.06
CA ARG A 33 -12.05 37.29 0.09
C ARG A 33 -10.88 36.30 0.16
N ILE A 34 -9.92 36.53 1.03
CA ILE A 34 -8.72 35.69 1.18
C ILE A 34 -8.52 35.38 2.66
N GLU A 35 -8.37 34.12 3.02
CA GLU A 35 -8.10 33.72 4.41
C GLU A 35 -6.83 32.85 4.49
N VAL A 36 -5.92 33.18 5.40
CA VAL A 36 -4.65 32.45 5.56
C VAL A 36 -4.66 31.56 6.80
N PHE A 37 -4.37 30.28 6.59
CA PHE A 37 -4.31 29.24 7.61
C PHE A 37 -2.90 28.68 7.75
N GLY A 38 -2.51 28.35 8.99
CA GLY A 38 -1.38 27.47 9.23
C GLY A 38 -1.73 26.03 8.84
N LEU A 39 -0.71 25.22 8.54
CA LEU A 39 -0.89 23.81 8.13
C LEU A 39 -1.66 22.99 9.17
N GLU A 40 -1.51 23.30 10.46
CA GLU A 40 -2.24 22.68 11.57
C GLU A 40 -3.75 22.96 11.58
N ARG A 41 -4.20 23.97 10.81
CA ARG A 41 -5.62 24.32 10.62
C ARG A 41 -6.16 23.85 9.26
N HIS A 42 -5.46 22.94 8.58
CA HIS A 42 -5.88 22.40 7.28
C HIS A 42 -7.30 21.82 7.30
N ALA A 43 -7.60 20.94 8.26
CA ALA A 43 -8.92 20.33 8.40
C ALA A 43 -10.01 21.37 8.70
N GLU A 44 -9.69 22.38 9.53
CA GLU A 44 -10.61 23.50 9.81
C GLU A 44 -10.90 24.31 8.54
N ALA A 45 -9.88 24.63 7.75
CA ALA A 45 -10.03 25.34 6.49
C ALA A 45 -10.91 24.56 5.51
N LEU A 46 -10.72 23.24 5.39
CA LEU A 46 -11.55 22.37 4.55
C LEU A 46 -13.02 22.40 4.96
N GLU A 47 -13.33 22.22 6.24
CA GLU A 47 -14.73 22.23 6.71
C GLU A 47 -15.37 23.61 6.55
N GLN A 48 -14.67 24.67 6.93
CA GLN A 48 -15.15 26.05 6.77
C GLN A 48 -15.44 26.37 5.30
N PHE A 49 -14.58 25.95 4.37
CA PHE A 49 -14.73 26.31 2.96
C PHE A 49 -15.83 25.53 2.24
N LYS A 50 -16.22 24.36 2.74
CA LYS A 50 -17.37 23.57 2.24
C LYS A 50 -18.72 24.26 2.52
N GLU A 51 -18.82 25.04 3.59
CA GLU A 51 -20.06 25.70 4.01
C GLU A 51 -20.35 27.00 3.23
N ILE A 52 -19.35 27.54 2.51
CA ILE A 52 -19.48 28.81 1.79
C ILE A 52 -20.23 28.60 0.48
N ALA A 53 -21.30 29.35 0.27
CA ALA A 53 -22.03 29.34 -0.98
C ALA A 53 -21.21 29.96 -2.13
N GLY A 54 -21.09 29.23 -3.24
CA GLY A 54 -20.35 29.63 -4.44
C GLY A 54 -19.04 28.85 -4.61
N THR A 55 -18.28 29.19 -5.65
CA THR A 55 -16.98 28.52 -5.89
C THR A 55 -15.94 29.05 -4.91
N THR A 56 -15.43 28.18 -4.04
CA THR A 56 -14.28 28.46 -3.19
C THR A 56 -13.07 27.67 -3.63
N VAL A 57 -11.86 28.16 -3.31
CA VAL A 57 -10.61 27.46 -3.62
C VAL A 57 -9.70 27.48 -2.40
N LEU A 58 -9.16 26.32 -2.06
CA LEU A 58 -8.08 26.18 -1.08
C LEU A 58 -6.76 25.90 -1.80
N ILE A 59 -5.77 26.74 -1.54
CA ILE A 59 -4.41 26.59 -2.03
C ILE A 59 -3.57 26.01 -0.89
N LEU A 60 -3.10 24.77 -1.05
CA LEU A 60 -2.15 24.16 -0.14
C LEU A 60 -0.72 24.45 -0.61
N ASP A 61 -0.05 25.38 0.06
CA ASP A 61 1.35 25.72 -0.17
C ASP A 61 2.25 24.95 0.82
N LYS A 62 2.78 23.81 0.37
CA LYS A 62 3.73 23.01 1.13
C LYS A 62 4.90 22.52 0.30
N GLU A 63 6.05 22.37 0.94
CA GLU A 63 7.21 21.78 0.29
C GLU A 63 6.94 20.31 -0.06
N CYS A 64 7.23 19.95 -1.30
CA CYS A 64 7.06 18.58 -1.74
C CYS A 64 8.00 17.62 -0.99
N ALA A 65 7.52 16.44 -0.60
CA ALA A 65 8.29 15.47 0.19
C ALA A 65 9.67 15.11 -0.40
N THR A 66 9.80 15.06 -1.73
CA THR A 66 11.08 14.76 -2.40
C THR A 66 12.07 15.92 -2.29
N GLU A 67 11.62 17.15 -2.45
CA GLU A 67 12.49 18.33 -2.31
C GLU A 67 12.88 18.54 -0.84
N LYS A 68 11.92 18.40 0.08
CA LYS A 68 12.17 18.38 1.53
C LYS A 68 13.19 17.30 1.90
N GLY A 69 13.05 16.10 1.35
CA GLY A 69 14.00 14.99 1.53
C GLY A 69 15.38 15.24 0.92
N ARG A 70 15.45 15.80 -0.30
CA ARG A 70 16.71 16.20 -0.96
C ARG A 70 17.44 17.27 -0.17
N ARG A 71 16.74 18.32 0.28
CA ARG A 71 17.29 19.39 1.12
C ARG A 71 17.83 18.83 2.43
N ARG A 72 17.03 18.02 3.12
CA ARG A 72 17.44 17.33 4.36
C ARG A 72 18.71 16.50 4.16
N ARG A 73 18.78 15.70 3.10
CA ARG A 73 19.99 14.92 2.77
C ARG A 73 21.22 15.79 2.53
N ARG A 74 21.09 16.89 1.76
CA ARG A 74 22.19 17.84 1.54
C ARG A 74 22.66 18.52 2.83
N GLN A 75 21.74 18.79 3.75
CA GLN A 75 22.03 19.42 5.05
C GLN A 75 22.39 18.42 6.15
N GLY A 76 22.35 17.11 5.87
CA GLY A 76 22.55 16.07 6.89
C GLY A 76 21.45 16.02 7.97
N LEU A 77 20.28 16.60 7.71
CA LEU A 77 19.17 16.64 8.65
C LEU A 77 18.32 15.36 8.57
N THR A 78 17.91 14.86 9.73
CA THR A 78 16.94 13.78 9.88
C THR A 78 15.62 14.34 10.43
N PRO A 79 14.47 13.75 10.07
CA PRO A 79 13.22 14.05 10.76
C PRO A 79 13.32 13.78 12.26
N ASP A 80 12.75 14.69 13.08
CA ASP A 80 12.64 14.51 14.53
C ASP A 80 11.52 13.54 14.93
N GLU A 81 10.57 13.31 14.01
CA GLU A 81 9.40 12.46 14.21
C GLU A 81 9.05 11.71 12.92
N TYR A 82 8.51 10.50 13.09
CA TYR A 82 8.07 9.63 11.99
C TYR A 82 6.63 9.18 12.22
N VAL A 83 5.78 9.37 11.22
CA VAL A 83 4.38 8.92 11.23
C VAL A 83 4.31 7.49 10.70
N LEU A 84 3.85 6.58 11.55
CA LEU A 84 3.61 5.17 11.25
C LEU A 84 2.13 4.81 11.42
N ILE A 85 1.71 3.74 10.75
CA ILE A 85 0.39 3.13 10.92
C ILE A 85 0.58 1.71 11.46
N ASP A 86 -0.13 1.39 12.52
CA ASP A 86 -0.22 0.04 13.07
C ASP A 86 -1.21 -0.80 12.24
N GLU A 87 -0.69 -1.77 11.49
CA GLU A 87 -1.50 -2.64 10.63
C GLU A 87 -2.47 -3.53 11.41
N ASP A 88 -2.13 -3.87 12.65
CA ASP A 88 -2.98 -4.73 13.49
C ASP A 88 -4.28 -4.00 13.89
N ILE A 89 -4.20 -2.67 13.98
CA ILE A 89 -5.32 -1.77 14.29
C ILE A 89 -5.96 -1.25 13.01
N CYS A 90 -5.21 -1.02 11.93
CA CYS A 90 -5.76 -0.42 10.72
C CYS A 90 -6.95 -1.23 10.15
N GLU A 91 -7.99 -0.52 9.70
CA GLU A 91 -9.16 -1.13 9.04
C GLU A 91 -9.11 -0.97 7.51
N GLY A 92 -8.06 -0.33 6.97
CA GLY A 92 -7.93 -0.09 5.53
C GLY A 92 -9.10 0.72 4.95
N CYS A 93 -9.67 1.66 5.72
CA CYS A 93 -10.84 2.42 5.32
C CYS A 93 -10.53 3.61 4.39
N GLY A 94 -9.27 4.00 4.25
CA GLY A 94 -8.90 5.10 3.36
C GLY A 94 -9.21 6.51 3.90
N ASP A 95 -9.74 6.67 5.11
CA ASP A 95 -9.98 7.99 5.72
C ASP A 95 -8.69 8.83 5.76
N CYS A 96 -7.56 8.22 6.11
CA CYS A 96 -6.25 8.87 6.07
C CYS A 96 -5.83 9.40 4.68
N TYR A 97 -6.32 8.80 3.59
CA TYR A 97 -6.09 9.33 2.24
C TYR A 97 -6.96 10.55 1.98
N ALA A 98 -8.23 10.52 2.40
CA ALA A 98 -9.14 11.65 2.28
C ALA A 98 -8.61 12.88 3.03
N GLN A 99 -8.13 12.70 4.28
CA GLN A 99 -7.57 13.79 5.08
C GLN A 99 -6.27 14.37 4.51
N ALA A 100 -5.47 13.54 3.83
CA ALA A 100 -4.17 13.92 3.27
C ALA A 100 -4.20 14.15 1.74
N GLU A 101 -5.40 14.36 1.17
CA GLU A 101 -5.65 14.62 -0.25
C GLU A 101 -5.03 13.62 -1.25
N GLY A 102 -5.09 12.33 -0.93
CA GLY A 102 -4.53 11.27 -1.79
C GLY A 102 -3.02 11.15 -1.69
N CYS A 103 -2.47 11.35 -0.48
CA CYS A 103 -1.04 11.31 -0.20
C CYS A 103 -0.33 10.09 -0.82
N ALA A 104 0.64 10.36 -1.71
CA ALA A 104 1.39 9.33 -2.41
C ALA A 104 2.32 8.48 -1.51
N ALA A 105 2.56 8.90 -0.26
CA ALA A 105 3.32 8.10 0.69
C ALA A 105 2.46 7.02 1.37
N LEU A 106 1.13 7.12 1.31
CA LEU A 106 0.22 6.09 1.79
C LEU A 106 0.06 5.02 0.72
N TYR A 107 0.11 3.74 1.11
CA TYR A 107 -0.11 2.63 0.19
C TYR A 107 -0.85 1.48 0.89
N SER A 108 -1.58 0.70 0.10
CA SER A 108 -2.26 -0.50 0.58
C SER A 108 -1.26 -1.64 0.71
N VAL A 109 -1.39 -2.43 1.78
CA VAL A 109 -0.66 -3.68 1.99
C VAL A 109 -1.65 -4.79 2.28
N ALA A 110 -1.51 -5.91 1.58
CA ALA A 110 -2.28 -7.11 1.88
C ALA A 110 -1.80 -7.71 3.22
N THR A 111 -2.74 -8.06 4.09
CA THR A 111 -2.45 -8.75 5.35
C THR A 111 -3.43 -9.89 5.56
N GLU A 112 -3.15 -10.77 6.53
CA GLU A 112 -4.05 -11.87 6.93
C GLU A 112 -5.47 -11.40 7.32
N PHE A 113 -5.63 -10.13 7.72
CA PHE A 113 -6.90 -9.52 8.10
C PHE A 113 -7.45 -8.54 7.06
N GLY A 114 -7.11 -8.77 5.79
CA GLY A 114 -7.48 -7.92 4.65
C GLY A 114 -6.52 -6.76 4.44
N ASP A 115 -6.86 -5.86 3.52
CA ASP A 115 -5.98 -4.74 3.17
C ASP A 115 -5.85 -3.72 4.30
N LYS A 116 -4.62 -3.29 4.54
CA LYS A 116 -4.25 -2.28 5.53
C LYS A 116 -3.52 -1.13 4.86
N THR A 117 -3.53 0.02 5.49
CA THR A 117 -2.77 1.17 5.00
C THR A 117 -1.43 1.27 5.71
N GLN A 118 -0.36 1.49 4.96
CA GLN A 118 0.98 1.75 5.47
C GLN A 118 1.55 3.07 4.96
N VAL A 119 2.59 3.56 5.65
CA VAL A 119 3.28 4.81 5.30
C VAL A 119 4.68 4.50 4.80
N ARG A 120 4.97 4.82 3.54
CA ARG A 120 6.29 4.66 2.94
C ARG A 120 7.21 5.77 3.42
N GLN A 121 8.06 5.46 4.40
CA GLN A 121 8.88 6.46 5.09
C GLN A 121 9.83 7.22 4.17
N ALA A 122 10.34 6.58 3.12
CA ALA A 122 11.21 7.21 2.12
C ALA A 122 10.51 8.34 1.33
N GLN A 123 9.18 8.30 1.22
CA GLN A 123 8.38 9.25 0.46
C GLN A 123 7.55 10.20 1.33
N CYS A 124 7.55 10.01 2.65
CA CYS A 124 6.74 10.78 3.58
C CYS A 124 7.42 12.13 3.94
N ALA A 125 6.67 13.23 3.86
CA ALA A 125 7.13 14.56 4.28
C ALA A 125 7.21 14.71 5.82
N GLN A 126 6.55 13.82 6.56
CA GLN A 126 6.34 13.88 8.00
C GLN A 126 5.56 15.15 8.42
N ASP A 127 4.54 15.52 7.63
CA ASP A 127 3.66 16.68 7.87
C ASP A 127 2.44 16.36 8.75
N GLY A 128 2.10 15.06 8.89
CA GLY A 128 1.10 14.60 9.84
C GLY A 128 -0.36 14.76 9.41
N LEU A 129 -0.67 15.31 8.23
CA LEU A 129 -2.05 15.54 7.76
C LEU A 129 -2.92 14.27 7.78
N CYS A 130 -2.32 13.11 7.53
CA CYS A 130 -3.02 11.82 7.58
C CYS A 130 -3.51 11.43 8.98
N ILE A 131 -2.94 12.02 10.05
CA ILE A 131 -3.30 11.74 11.45
C ILE A 131 -4.67 12.32 11.79
N ASP A 132 -5.15 13.35 11.09
CA ASP A 132 -6.37 14.08 11.44
C ASP A 132 -7.67 13.24 11.32
N GLY A 133 -7.60 12.08 10.66
CA GLY A 133 -8.73 11.17 10.51
C GLY A 133 -9.18 10.51 11.81
N GLU A 134 -10.23 9.70 11.78
CA GLU A 134 -10.79 9.03 12.97
C GLU A 134 -9.96 7.81 13.43
N CYS A 135 -9.07 7.32 12.56
CA CYS A 135 -8.38 6.04 12.73
C CYS A 135 -7.39 6.02 13.92
N PRO A 136 -7.53 5.13 14.92
CA PRO A 136 -6.63 5.03 16.08
C PRO A 136 -5.30 4.30 15.81
N SER A 137 -5.04 3.90 14.56
CA SER A 137 -3.85 3.12 14.20
C SER A 137 -2.55 3.94 14.15
N PHE A 138 -2.62 5.27 14.18
CA PHE A 138 -1.46 6.12 14.03
C PHE A 138 -0.52 6.08 15.24
N ALA A 139 0.78 6.02 14.95
CA ALA A 139 1.83 6.18 15.92
C ALA A 139 2.85 7.21 15.41
N VAL A 140 3.21 8.15 16.26
CA VAL A 140 4.31 9.09 16.03
C VAL A 140 5.53 8.58 16.79
N VAL A 141 6.57 8.22 16.05
CA VAL A 141 7.82 7.71 16.60
C VAL A 141 8.84 8.84 16.67
N LYS A 142 9.31 9.13 17.88
CA LYS A 142 10.33 10.14 18.16
C LYS A 142 11.66 9.45 18.44
N PRO A 143 12.59 9.38 17.48
CA PRO A 143 13.92 8.82 17.72
C PRO A 143 14.71 9.63 18.76
N ALA A 144 15.55 8.93 19.53
CA ALA A 144 16.57 9.59 20.35
C ALA A 144 17.57 10.33 19.46
N LYS A 145 18.29 11.32 20.02
CA LYS A 145 19.30 12.08 19.27
C LYS A 145 20.33 11.12 18.63
N GLY A 146 20.53 11.23 17.32
CA GLY A 146 21.45 10.37 16.56
C GLY A 146 20.84 9.03 16.11
N THR A 147 19.64 8.69 16.57
CA THR A 147 18.86 7.55 16.05
C THR A 147 18.16 7.94 14.76
N ARG A 148 18.15 7.04 13.79
CA ARG A 148 17.53 7.23 12.47
C ARG A 148 16.87 5.94 12.02
N LEU A 149 16.16 6.01 10.89
CA LEU A 149 15.73 4.79 10.21
C LEU A 149 16.94 3.91 9.93
N ARG A 150 16.82 2.64 10.33
CA ARG A 150 17.81 1.61 10.11
C ARG A 150 18.05 1.51 8.62
N ARG A 151 19.27 1.79 8.20
CA ARG A 151 19.69 1.57 6.81
C ARG A 151 20.20 0.15 6.70
N ARG A 152 19.61 -0.61 5.78
CA ARG A 152 20.23 -1.85 5.32
C ARG A 152 21.30 -1.50 4.29
N ARG A 153 22.43 -2.16 4.42
CA ARG A 153 23.45 -2.22 3.37
C ARG A 153 23.54 -3.70 3.02
N PRO A 154 23.25 -4.08 1.77
CA PRO A 154 23.42 -5.46 1.41
C PRO A 154 24.90 -5.83 1.48
N GLU A 155 25.19 -7.12 1.50
CA GLU A 155 26.56 -7.57 1.27
C GLU A 155 27.05 -7.00 -0.08
N PRO A 156 28.27 -6.47 -0.14
CA PRO A 156 28.82 -6.00 -1.39
C PRO A 156 28.94 -7.21 -2.32
N LEU A 157 28.33 -7.10 -3.50
CA LEU A 157 28.53 -8.08 -4.56
C LEU A 157 29.80 -7.71 -5.32
N ASP A 158 30.65 -8.70 -5.52
CA ASP A 158 31.81 -8.64 -6.41
C ASP A 158 31.38 -8.76 -7.88
N GLU A 159 32.33 -9.04 -8.77
CA GLU A 159 32.05 -9.27 -10.19
C GLU A 159 31.12 -10.48 -10.38
N LEU A 160 30.09 -10.25 -11.20
CA LEU A 160 29.11 -11.25 -11.60
C LEU A 160 29.44 -11.77 -13.00
N PRO A 161 28.97 -12.98 -13.38
CA PRO A 161 29.18 -13.49 -14.73
C PRO A 161 28.65 -12.49 -15.77
N GLU A 162 29.43 -12.27 -16.83
CA GLU A 162 28.99 -11.43 -17.95
C GLU A 162 27.91 -12.16 -18.77
N PRO A 163 26.85 -11.44 -19.20
CA PRO A 163 25.78 -12.00 -20.00
C PRO A 163 26.24 -12.22 -21.46
N PRO A 164 25.45 -12.94 -22.28
CA PRO A 164 25.67 -12.95 -23.73
C PRO A 164 25.70 -11.53 -24.30
N GLU A 165 26.58 -11.30 -25.28
CA GLU A 165 26.76 -10.00 -25.90
C GLU A 165 25.49 -9.58 -26.66
N CYS A 166 25.05 -8.34 -26.45
CA CYS A 166 23.91 -7.76 -27.15
C CYS A 166 24.42 -7.12 -28.46
N PRO A 167 24.08 -7.65 -29.64
CA PRO A 167 24.61 -7.16 -30.91
C PRO A 167 24.08 -5.76 -31.22
N LEU A 168 24.93 -4.94 -31.85
CA LEU A 168 24.62 -3.57 -32.27
C LEU A 168 24.86 -3.40 -33.79
N ASP A 169 24.39 -4.37 -34.58
CA ASP A 169 24.52 -4.34 -36.04
C ASP A 169 23.58 -3.31 -36.69
N GLN A 170 22.48 -3.00 -36.00
CA GLN A 170 21.47 -2.01 -36.39
C GLN A 170 21.21 -1.06 -35.21
N PRO A 171 20.57 0.11 -35.45
CA PRO A 171 20.14 0.98 -34.36
C PRO A 171 19.27 0.21 -33.36
N TYR A 172 19.67 0.25 -32.09
CA TYR A 172 19.03 -0.44 -30.99
C TYR A 172 18.15 0.53 -30.22
N ALA A 173 16.83 0.28 -30.22
CA ALA A 173 15.83 1.14 -29.63
C ALA A 173 15.42 0.64 -28.24
N ILE A 174 15.60 1.51 -27.24
CA ILE A 174 15.19 1.30 -25.85
C ILE A 174 14.07 2.27 -25.55
N PHE A 175 12.97 1.77 -25.00
CA PHE A 175 11.88 2.60 -24.52
C PHE A 175 11.74 2.46 -23.00
N ALA A 176 12.14 3.50 -22.28
CA ALA A 176 12.01 3.57 -20.83
C ALA A 176 10.78 4.39 -20.45
N MET A 177 9.94 3.88 -19.56
CA MET A 177 8.74 4.60 -19.12
C MET A 177 8.45 4.40 -17.64
N GLY A 178 7.73 5.36 -17.08
CA GLY A 178 7.28 5.31 -15.72
C GLY A 178 6.54 6.58 -15.37
N ARG A 179 6.54 6.89 -14.08
CA ARG A 179 5.96 8.13 -13.56
C ARG A 179 7.00 9.04 -12.93
N GLY A 180 6.70 10.33 -12.84
CA GLY A 180 7.57 11.33 -12.23
C GLY A 180 8.01 10.91 -10.84
N GLY A 181 9.31 10.67 -10.66
CA GLY A 181 9.91 10.16 -9.42
C GLY A 181 10.48 8.74 -9.48
N THR A 182 10.19 7.97 -10.53
CA THR A 182 10.68 6.57 -10.70
C THR A 182 12.10 6.47 -11.28
N GLY A 183 12.70 7.60 -11.67
CA GLY A 183 14.10 7.62 -12.14
C GLY A 183 14.30 7.31 -13.62
N VAL A 184 13.25 7.31 -14.45
CA VAL A 184 13.30 7.12 -15.92
C VAL A 184 14.36 8.03 -16.58
N VAL A 185 14.30 9.33 -16.32
CA VAL A 185 15.25 10.33 -16.87
C VAL A 185 16.68 10.08 -16.38
N THR A 186 16.84 9.57 -15.15
CA THR A 186 18.18 9.25 -14.63
C THR A 186 18.77 8.06 -15.36
N ILE A 187 17.98 7.00 -15.57
CA ILE A 187 18.42 5.82 -16.30
C ILE A 187 18.73 6.17 -17.75
N SER A 188 17.90 6.98 -18.40
CA SER A 188 18.11 7.37 -19.80
C SER A 188 19.44 8.13 -19.99
N HIS A 189 19.80 9.02 -19.06
CA HIS A 189 21.12 9.67 -19.07
C HIS A 189 22.27 8.71 -18.78
N LEU A 190 22.11 7.75 -17.86
CA LEU A 190 23.18 6.78 -17.57
C LEU A 190 23.47 5.88 -18.78
N ILE A 191 22.44 5.39 -19.45
CA ILE A 191 22.57 4.63 -20.70
C ILE A 191 23.28 5.48 -21.76
N ALA A 192 22.89 6.75 -21.92
CA ALA A 192 23.53 7.65 -22.88
C ALA A 192 25.01 7.90 -22.57
N TYR A 193 25.35 8.19 -21.32
CA TYR A 193 26.74 8.40 -20.93
C TYR A 193 27.59 7.14 -21.10
N ALA A 194 27.08 5.96 -20.72
CA ALA A 194 27.77 4.70 -20.94
C ALA A 194 28.01 4.44 -22.44
N ALA A 195 27.01 4.68 -23.29
CA ALA A 195 27.15 4.54 -24.75
C ALA A 195 28.22 5.48 -25.32
N MET A 196 28.21 6.74 -24.89
CA MET A 196 29.19 7.74 -25.32
C MET A 196 30.63 7.38 -24.91
N MET A 197 30.82 6.80 -23.71
CA MET A 197 32.14 6.33 -23.25
C MET A 197 32.69 5.21 -24.12
N GLU A 198 31.81 4.39 -24.69
CA GLU A 198 32.15 3.31 -25.60
C GLU A 198 32.30 3.76 -27.06
N GLY A 199 32.18 5.07 -27.34
CA GLY A 199 32.28 5.62 -28.69
C GLY A 199 31.04 5.36 -29.55
N LYS A 200 29.90 4.98 -28.95
CA LYS A 200 28.63 4.75 -29.65
C LYS A 200 27.85 6.06 -29.79
N TYR A 201 27.02 6.13 -30.83
CA TYR A 201 26.09 7.23 -31.04
C TYR A 201 24.82 6.99 -30.23
N VAL A 202 24.31 8.03 -29.57
CA VAL A 202 23.07 7.98 -28.79
C VAL A 202 22.15 9.13 -29.14
N TYR A 203 20.87 8.80 -29.35
CA TYR A 203 19.79 9.77 -29.57
C TYR A 203 18.77 9.59 -28.45
N LEU A 204 18.63 10.62 -27.63
CA LEU A 204 17.78 10.61 -26.44
C LEU A 204 16.65 11.64 -26.59
N SER A 205 15.45 11.26 -26.17
CA SER A 205 14.36 12.18 -25.91
C SER A 205 13.79 11.90 -24.52
N ASN A 206 13.46 12.94 -23.75
CA ASN A 206 12.77 12.79 -22.47
C ASN A 206 11.47 13.60 -22.52
N ASN A 207 10.34 12.91 -22.49
CA ASN A 207 9.02 13.52 -22.42
C ASN A 207 8.52 13.42 -20.98
N THR A 208 8.25 14.56 -20.36
CA THR A 208 7.66 14.64 -19.02
C THR A 208 6.32 15.36 -19.08
N GLY A 209 5.28 14.78 -18.50
CA GLY A 209 3.99 15.45 -18.36
C GLY A 209 4.06 16.75 -17.54
N LEU A 210 3.02 17.59 -17.64
CA LEU A 210 2.93 18.86 -16.90
C LEU A 210 2.92 18.68 -15.37
N ALA A 211 2.47 17.52 -14.89
CA ALA A 211 2.46 17.20 -13.47
C ALA A 211 3.90 16.95 -12.97
N GLN A 212 4.36 17.80 -12.04
CA GLN A 212 5.71 17.74 -11.47
C GLN A 212 6.01 16.39 -10.77
N LYS A 213 4.98 15.68 -10.30
CA LYS A 213 5.08 14.33 -9.73
C LYS A 213 3.90 13.46 -10.12
N GLY A 214 4.16 12.17 -10.23
CA GLY A 214 3.13 11.18 -10.48
C GLY A 214 2.54 11.20 -11.90
N GLY A 215 2.87 12.21 -12.71
CA GLY A 215 2.56 12.27 -14.14
C GLY A 215 3.43 11.35 -14.99
N PRO A 216 3.05 11.14 -16.25
CA PRO A 216 3.74 10.22 -17.16
C PRO A 216 5.14 10.74 -17.51
N VAL A 217 6.10 9.82 -17.58
CA VAL A 217 7.46 10.06 -18.05
C VAL A 217 7.86 8.97 -19.02
N GLU A 218 8.36 9.38 -20.18
CA GLU A 218 8.77 8.52 -21.28
C GLU A 218 10.16 8.95 -21.76
N ALA A 219 11.03 7.98 -22.03
CA ALA A 219 12.37 8.21 -22.52
C ALA A 219 12.73 7.23 -23.64
N PRO A 220 12.44 7.59 -24.90
CA PRO A 220 13.06 7.01 -26.08
C PRO A 220 14.58 7.17 -26.09
N ILE A 221 15.30 6.06 -26.28
CA ILE A 221 16.75 6.04 -26.42
C ILE A 221 17.09 5.16 -27.63
N VAL A 222 17.89 5.68 -28.56
CA VAL A 222 18.42 4.90 -29.68
C VAL A 222 19.93 4.89 -29.61
N ILE A 223 20.52 3.70 -29.61
CA ILE A 223 21.98 3.48 -29.63
C ILE A 223 22.37 2.97 -31.02
N SER A 224 23.46 3.46 -31.59
CA SER A 224 23.95 3.03 -32.90
C SER A 224 25.47 2.98 -32.93
N ALA A 225 26.03 2.01 -33.66
CA ALA A 225 27.47 1.92 -33.92
C ALA A 225 27.96 3.00 -34.91
N ALA A 226 27.08 3.52 -35.75
CA ALA A 226 27.38 4.56 -36.74
C ALA A 226 26.46 5.77 -36.61
N GLU A 227 26.88 6.90 -37.17
CA GLU A 227 26.06 8.11 -37.22
C GLU A 227 24.78 7.88 -38.04
N GLN A 228 23.65 8.30 -37.49
CA GLN A 228 22.32 8.23 -38.10
C GLN A 228 21.76 9.65 -38.27
N PRO A 229 20.77 9.87 -39.17
CA PRO A 229 20.00 11.11 -39.17
C PRO A 229 19.44 11.41 -37.78
N VAL A 230 19.40 12.68 -37.36
CA VAL A 230 18.93 13.10 -36.03
C VAL A 230 17.42 12.86 -35.90
N PHE A 231 17.03 11.62 -35.68
CA PHE A 231 15.66 11.19 -35.44
C PHE A 231 15.63 10.38 -34.13
N ASN A 232 14.97 10.94 -33.12
CA ASN A 232 14.88 10.37 -31.76
C ASN A 232 13.47 9.85 -31.44
N ARG A 233 12.60 9.71 -32.45
CA ARG A 233 11.23 9.25 -32.26
C ARG A 233 11.16 7.74 -32.54
N LEU A 234 10.54 7.00 -31.64
CA LEU A 234 10.28 5.58 -31.84
C LEU A 234 9.18 5.40 -32.88
N PHE A 235 9.36 4.43 -33.77
CA PHE A 235 8.30 3.94 -34.63
C PHE A 235 7.52 2.83 -33.92
N PRO A 236 6.20 2.70 -34.19
CA PRO A 236 5.41 1.59 -33.67
C PRO A 236 6.04 0.23 -34.00
N GLY A 237 6.10 -0.68 -33.03
CA GLY A 237 6.69 -2.01 -33.18
C GLY A 237 8.21 -2.09 -33.34
N GLU A 238 8.95 -0.99 -33.18
CA GLU A 238 10.41 -0.96 -33.42
C GLU A 238 11.27 -0.93 -32.14
N VAL A 239 10.69 -1.10 -30.96
CA VAL A 239 11.47 -1.16 -29.71
C VAL A 239 12.12 -2.53 -29.54
N ASP A 240 13.41 -2.56 -29.20
CA ASP A 240 14.13 -3.79 -28.84
C ASP A 240 14.00 -4.09 -27.35
N LEU A 241 14.23 -3.09 -26.51
CA LEU A 241 14.18 -3.19 -25.05
C LEU A 241 13.09 -2.28 -24.46
N TYR A 242 12.12 -2.87 -23.78
CA TYR A 242 11.02 -2.18 -23.11
C TYR A 242 11.23 -2.15 -21.59
N LEU A 243 11.58 -0.99 -21.04
CA LEU A 243 11.87 -0.79 -19.60
C LEU A 243 10.70 -0.10 -18.89
N GLY A 244 9.89 -0.88 -18.19
CA GLY A 244 8.73 -0.41 -17.41
C GLY A 244 9.08 -0.18 -15.94
N PHE A 245 9.33 1.06 -15.53
CA PHE A 245 9.54 1.41 -14.11
C PHE A 245 8.24 1.57 -13.31
N ASP A 246 7.09 1.50 -13.99
CA ASP A 246 5.74 1.56 -13.42
C ASP A 246 4.83 0.62 -14.22
N LEU A 247 4.16 -0.30 -13.53
CA LEU A 247 3.37 -1.37 -14.16
C LEU A 247 2.15 -0.83 -14.92
N LEU A 248 1.47 0.19 -14.37
CA LEU A 248 0.31 0.80 -15.02
C LEU A 248 0.75 1.43 -16.34
N ARG A 249 1.81 2.26 -16.30
CA ARG A 249 2.36 2.90 -17.50
C ARG A 249 2.80 1.88 -18.55
N ALA A 250 3.48 0.81 -18.12
CA ALA A 250 3.93 -0.24 -19.03
C ALA A 250 2.77 -0.97 -19.73
N ALA A 251 1.62 -1.10 -19.07
CA ALA A 251 0.43 -1.74 -19.63
C ALA A 251 -0.48 -0.78 -20.44
N GLU A 252 -0.14 0.50 -20.56
CA GLU A 252 -0.97 1.44 -21.31
C GLU A 252 -0.85 1.24 -22.84
N PRO A 253 -1.99 1.25 -23.58
CA PRO A 253 -1.98 1.09 -25.04
C PRO A 253 -1.07 2.08 -25.78
N ASP A 254 -0.97 3.32 -25.26
CA ASP A 254 -0.13 4.35 -25.85
C ASP A 254 1.37 4.05 -25.77
N ASN A 255 1.80 3.22 -24.83
CA ASN A 255 3.18 2.74 -24.74
C ASN A 255 3.35 1.38 -25.44
N LEU A 256 2.38 0.48 -25.28
CA LEU A 256 2.40 -0.87 -25.88
C LEU A 256 2.50 -0.83 -27.41
N LYS A 257 1.98 0.21 -28.08
CA LYS A 257 2.09 0.36 -29.54
C LYS A 257 3.51 0.39 -30.09
N TYR A 258 4.51 0.67 -29.25
CA TYR A 258 5.92 0.67 -29.64
C TYR A 258 6.58 -0.71 -29.55
N ALA A 259 5.93 -1.67 -28.90
CA ALA A 259 6.39 -3.04 -28.76
C ALA A 259 5.88 -3.95 -29.91
N ALA A 260 6.62 -5.01 -30.19
CA ALA A 260 6.24 -6.08 -31.12
C ALA A 260 6.61 -7.46 -30.54
N PRO A 261 5.74 -8.49 -30.63
CA PRO A 261 6.01 -9.83 -30.12
C PRO A 261 7.30 -10.50 -30.67
N GLU A 262 7.72 -10.12 -31.87
CA GLU A 262 8.85 -10.73 -32.58
C GLU A 262 10.19 -10.08 -32.24
N ARG A 263 10.19 -8.94 -31.54
CA ARG A 263 11.35 -8.08 -31.35
C ARG A 263 11.55 -7.62 -29.91
N THR A 264 10.48 -7.18 -29.26
CA THR A 264 10.57 -6.40 -28.03
C THR A 264 10.59 -7.28 -26.81
N ARG A 265 11.64 -7.23 -25.99
CA ARG A 265 11.64 -7.89 -24.67
C ARG A 265 11.39 -6.89 -23.55
N ALA A 266 10.50 -7.22 -22.64
CA ALA A 266 10.09 -6.36 -21.54
C ALA A 266 10.75 -6.70 -20.21
N PHE A 267 11.15 -5.65 -19.50
CA PHE A 267 11.64 -5.67 -18.13
C PHE A 267 10.79 -4.68 -17.34
N VAL A 268 9.95 -5.20 -16.46
CA VAL A 268 8.91 -4.39 -15.82
C VAL A 268 8.92 -4.59 -14.31
N SER A 269 8.92 -3.45 -13.61
CA SER A 269 8.68 -3.42 -12.18
C SER A 269 7.23 -3.80 -11.88
N THR A 270 7.01 -4.83 -11.07
CA THR A 270 5.67 -5.26 -10.64
C THR A 270 5.16 -4.52 -9.40
N ALA A 271 5.88 -3.49 -8.94
CA ALA A 271 5.46 -2.70 -7.81
C ALA A 271 4.10 -2.03 -8.07
N GLU A 272 3.15 -2.26 -7.16
CA GLU A 272 1.78 -1.71 -7.27
C GLU A 272 1.75 -0.27 -6.76
N ILE A 273 2.00 0.68 -7.67
CA ILE A 273 2.04 2.10 -7.34
C ILE A 273 0.76 2.79 -7.81
N ALA A 274 -0.18 2.94 -6.89
CA ALA A 274 -1.45 3.64 -7.14
C ALA A 274 -1.23 5.07 -7.68
N ASN A 275 -2.04 5.47 -8.66
CA ASN A 275 -2.05 6.84 -9.16
C ASN A 275 -2.78 7.79 -8.17
N ALA A 276 -2.81 9.09 -8.45
CA ALA A 276 -3.41 10.06 -7.54
C ALA A 276 -4.91 9.81 -7.32
N GLU A 277 -5.61 9.37 -8.36
CA GLU A 277 -7.05 9.08 -8.30
C GLU A 277 -7.32 7.81 -7.49
N MET A 278 -6.57 6.73 -7.75
CA MET A 278 -6.61 5.50 -6.94
C MET A 278 -6.30 5.78 -5.47
N ASN A 279 -5.33 6.66 -5.17
CA ASN A 279 -5.03 7.05 -3.79
C ASN A 279 -6.17 7.84 -3.13
N ARG A 280 -6.89 8.68 -3.87
CA ARG A 280 -8.07 9.38 -3.32
C ARG A 280 -9.25 8.44 -3.14
N ASN A 281 -9.36 7.45 -4.01
CA ASN A 281 -10.50 6.56 -4.14
C ASN A 281 -10.11 5.07 -4.06
N PRO A 282 -9.35 4.62 -3.05
CA PRO A 282 -8.76 3.27 -3.05
C PRO A 282 -9.79 2.14 -3.01
N ARG A 283 -11.04 2.46 -2.63
CA ARG A 283 -12.15 1.50 -2.56
C ARG A 283 -12.92 1.34 -3.87
N THR A 284 -13.10 2.43 -4.62
CA THR A 284 -13.87 2.43 -5.88
C THR A 284 -12.96 2.32 -7.10
N GLN A 285 -11.68 2.61 -6.95
CA GLN A 285 -10.65 2.47 -7.97
C GLN A 285 -9.43 1.73 -7.37
N PRO A 286 -9.56 0.42 -7.12
CA PRO A 286 -8.42 -0.38 -6.67
C PRO A 286 -7.33 -0.44 -7.75
N PHE A 287 -6.13 -0.84 -7.33
CA PHE A 287 -5.08 -1.16 -8.28
C PHE A 287 -5.51 -2.39 -9.10
N PRO A 288 -5.44 -2.36 -10.45
CA PRO A 288 -5.79 -3.52 -11.27
C PRO A 288 -4.87 -4.70 -10.97
N GLU A 289 -5.38 -5.92 -11.11
CA GLU A 289 -4.58 -7.12 -10.85
C GLU A 289 -3.28 -7.11 -11.68
N ALA A 290 -2.14 -7.22 -11.00
CA ALA A 290 -0.83 -7.19 -11.66
C ALA A 290 -0.70 -8.27 -12.73
N ALA A 291 -1.35 -9.43 -12.56
CA ALA A 291 -1.39 -10.50 -13.54
C ALA A 291 -2.09 -10.09 -14.86
N GLN A 292 -3.17 -9.30 -14.78
CA GLN A 292 -3.88 -8.80 -15.97
C GLN A 292 -3.02 -7.77 -16.72
N LEU A 293 -2.38 -6.85 -15.99
CA LEU A 293 -1.48 -5.86 -16.58
C LEU A 293 -0.28 -6.53 -17.26
N ARG A 294 0.29 -7.56 -16.62
CA ARG A 294 1.34 -8.40 -17.23
C ARG A 294 0.87 -9.11 -18.48
N ALA A 295 -0.33 -9.68 -18.47
CA ALA A 295 -0.88 -10.36 -19.65
C ALA A 295 -1.03 -9.42 -20.85
N LEU A 296 -1.38 -8.14 -20.63
CA LEU A 296 -1.40 -7.12 -21.69
C LEU A 296 0.00 -6.87 -22.26
N ILE A 297 1.01 -6.76 -21.40
CA ILE A 297 2.40 -6.55 -21.81
C ILE A 297 2.91 -7.77 -22.59
N ASP A 298 2.72 -8.98 -22.05
CA ASP A 298 3.12 -10.25 -22.66
C ASP A 298 2.45 -10.47 -24.03
N HIS A 299 1.26 -9.92 -24.26
CA HIS A 299 0.59 -10.00 -25.55
C HIS A 299 1.25 -9.15 -26.64
N CYS A 300 1.91 -8.04 -26.27
CA CYS A 300 2.54 -7.11 -27.22
C CYS A 300 4.07 -7.28 -27.32
N THR A 301 4.66 -8.20 -26.55
CA THR A 301 6.11 -8.35 -26.40
C THR A 301 6.54 -9.80 -26.60
N SER A 302 7.84 -10.02 -26.70
CA SER A 302 8.43 -11.33 -26.89
C SER A 302 8.22 -12.23 -25.69
N LYS A 303 8.51 -13.51 -25.89
CA LYS A 303 8.63 -14.46 -24.78
C LYS A 303 9.85 -14.09 -23.93
N ASP A 304 9.90 -14.62 -22.71
CA ASP A 304 11.00 -14.44 -21.75
C ASP A 304 11.14 -13.03 -21.14
N ASN A 305 10.04 -12.30 -21.02
CA ASN A 305 9.95 -11.06 -20.24
C ASN A 305 10.37 -11.29 -18.77
N ILE A 306 10.96 -10.26 -18.15
CA ILE A 306 11.36 -10.29 -16.74
C ILE A 306 10.51 -9.31 -15.94
N TYR A 307 9.86 -9.85 -14.91
CA TYR A 307 9.01 -9.14 -13.97
C TYR A 307 9.65 -9.20 -12.59
N LEU A 308 9.95 -8.05 -11.99
CA LEU A 308 10.58 -7.96 -10.67
C LEU A 308 9.86 -6.94 -9.80
N ASP A 309 9.59 -7.28 -8.54
CA ASP A 309 9.19 -6.26 -7.57
C ASP A 309 10.43 -5.48 -7.12
N THR A 310 10.81 -4.51 -7.96
CA THR A 310 12.01 -3.70 -7.74
C THR A 310 11.90 -2.82 -6.52
N TYR A 311 10.68 -2.50 -6.07
CA TYR A 311 10.46 -1.71 -4.85
C TYR A 311 10.69 -2.57 -3.62
N TRP A 312 10.13 -3.78 -3.58
CA TRP A 312 10.39 -4.74 -2.50
C TRP A 312 11.89 -5.05 -2.38
N LEU A 313 12.56 -5.34 -3.51
CA LEU A 313 14.01 -5.56 -3.54
C LEU A 313 14.76 -4.34 -2.99
N ALA A 314 14.43 -3.14 -3.47
CA ALA A 314 15.10 -1.91 -3.03
C ALA A 314 14.89 -1.63 -1.53
N GLU A 315 13.69 -1.85 -1.00
CA GLU A 315 13.40 -1.68 0.42
C GLU A 315 14.11 -2.72 1.30
N ARG A 316 14.14 -3.98 0.87
CA ARG A 316 14.78 -5.07 1.61
C ARG A 316 16.30 -4.99 1.60
N LEU A 317 16.91 -4.52 0.51
CA LEU A 317 18.36 -4.39 0.36
C LEU A 317 18.88 -3.05 0.91
N PHE A 318 18.22 -1.95 0.56
CA PHE A 318 18.74 -0.59 0.78
C PHE A 318 17.88 0.28 1.71
N SER A 319 16.70 -0.20 2.11
CA SER A 319 15.72 0.57 2.92
C SER A 319 15.25 1.86 2.25
N ASP A 320 15.31 1.92 0.92
CA ASP A 320 14.87 3.06 0.12
C ASP A 320 14.47 2.58 -1.28
N THR A 321 13.31 3.01 -1.77
CA THR A 321 12.81 2.65 -3.11
C THR A 321 13.53 3.38 -4.23
N ILE A 322 14.34 4.40 -3.93
CA ILE A 322 15.05 5.19 -4.97
C ILE A 322 15.99 4.35 -5.84
N PHE A 323 16.44 3.19 -5.33
CA PHE A 323 17.34 2.27 -6.02
C PHE A 323 16.62 1.23 -6.91
N ALA A 324 15.27 1.24 -6.91
CA ALA A 324 14.46 0.33 -7.71
C ALA A 324 14.77 0.40 -9.21
N ASN A 325 15.11 1.60 -9.71
CA ASN A 325 15.45 1.79 -11.11
C ASN A 325 16.78 1.11 -11.50
N MET A 326 17.79 1.13 -10.63
CA MET A 326 19.07 0.45 -10.88
C MET A 326 18.93 -1.06 -10.85
N LEU A 327 18.07 -1.59 -9.97
CA LEU A 327 17.75 -3.02 -9.92
C LEU A 327 17.16 -3.50 -11.25
N LEU A 328 16.21 -2.74 -11.83
CA LEU A 328 15.64 -3.09 -13.13
C LEU A 328 16.67 -3.00 -14.27
N LEU A 329 17.50 -1.96 -14.26
CA LEU A 329 18.59 -1.80 -15.25
C LEU A 329 19.59 -2.95 -15.18
N GLY A 330 19.96 -3.38 -13.96
CA GLY A 330 20.84 -4.52 -13.74
C GLY A 330 20.26 -5.83 -14.26
N ALA A 331 18.96 -6.04 -14.07
CA ALA A 331 18.26 -7.20 -14.61
C ALA A 331 18.26 -7.21 -16.14
N ALA A 332 17.97 -6.05 -16.76
CA ALA A 332 18.04 -5.89 -18.21
C ALA A 332 19.45 -6.15 -18.77
N TYR A 333 20.48 -5.65 -18.08
CA TYR A 333 21.87 -5.93 -18.42
C TYR A 333 22.17 -7.43 -18.40
N GLN A 334 21.90 -8.09 -17.27
CA GLN A 334 22.26 -9.50 -17.08
C GLN A 334 21.48 -10.46 -18.00
N ALA A 335 20.35 -10.00 -18.53
CA ALA A 335 19.59 -10.74 -19.54
C ALA A 335 20.13 -10.57 -20.97
N GLY A 336 21.22 -9.82 -21.18
CA GLY A 336 21.86 -9.60 -22.48
C GLY A 336 21.12 -8.58 -23.37
N MET A 337 20.36 -7.66 -22.77
CA MET A 337 19.48 -6.74 -23.53
C MET A 337 20.01 -5.31 -23.61
N LEU A 338 21.21 -5.05 -23.11
CA LEU A 338 21.86 -3.75 -23.24
C LEU A 338 23.12 -3.90 -24.08
N PRO A 339 23.25 -3.19 -25.22
CA PRO A 339 24.46 -3.17 -26.03
C PRO A 339 25.49 -2.24 -25.38
N LEU A 340 25.90 -2.54 -24.15
CA LEU A 340 26.81 -1.77 -23.30
C LEU A 340 27.62 -2.73 -22.43
N GLN A 341 28.72 -2.26 -21.86
CA GLN A 341 29.51 -2.98 -20.87
C GLN A 341 29.10 -2.56 -19.45
N ALA A 342 29.12 -3.50 -18.50
CA ALA A 342 28.85 -3.23 -17.09
C ALA A 342 29.78 -2.13 -16.54
N ALA A 343 31.06 -2.17 -16.91
CA ALA A 343 32.04 -1.18 -16.50
C ALA A 343 31.66 0.26 -16.91
N SER A 344 31.11 0.44 -18.12
CA SER A 344 30.66 1.74 -18.62
C SER A 344 29.42 2.24 -17.87
N ILE A 345 28.49 1.34 -17.54
CA ILE A 345 27.30 1.67 -16.74
C ILE A 345 27.71 2.07 -15.31
N GLU A 346 28.59 1.29 -14.67
CA GLU A 346 29.11 1.61 -13.34
C GLU A 346 29.89 2.93 -13.34
N GLN A 347 30.69 3.20 -14.38
CA GLN A 347 31.39 4.47 -14.53
C GLN A 347 30.43 5.65 -14.75
N ALA A 348 29.34 5.47 -15.51
CA ALA A 348 28.30 6.48 -15.65
C ALA A 348 27.62 6.78 -14.31
N ILE A 349 27.40 5.76 -13.46
CA ILE A 349 26.88 5.94 -12.09
C ILE A 349 27.87 6.77 -11.25
N VAL A 350 29.17 6.47 -11.34
CA VAL A 350 30.23 7.24 -10.66
C VAL A 350 30.20 8.71 -11.08
N LEU A 351 30.12 9.00 -12.38
CA LEU A 351 30.09 10.37 -12.89
C LEU A 351 28.83 11.15 -12.47
N ASN A 352 27.68 10.47 -12.37
CA ASN A 352 26.46 11.09 -11.84
C ASN A 352 26.61 11.55 -10.38
N GLY A 353 27.53 10.94 -9.62
CA GLY A 353 27.98 11.43 -8.30
C GLY A 353 26.96 11.32 -7.16
N GLN A 354 25.77 10.76 -7.41
CA GLN A 354 24.71 10.61 -6.40
C GLN A 354 24.66 9.19 -5.86
N ALA A 355 24.86 9.03 -4.53
CA ALA A 355 24.78 7.75 -3.83
C ALA A 355 25.50 6.59 -4.56
N VAL A 356 26.70 6.88 -5.09
CA VAL A 356 27.43 6.05 -6.06
C VAL A 356 27.51 4.59 -5.61
N GLU A 357 28.02 4.33 -4.41
CA GLU A 357 28.19 2.98 -3.86
C GLU A 357 26.88 2.18 -3.88
N ASN A 358 25.79 2.77 -3.38
CA ASN A 358 24.48 2.09 -3.35
C ASN A 358 23.89 1.89 -4.73
N ASN A 359 24.07 2.83 -5.67
CA ASN A 359 23.58 2.67 -7.04
C ASN A 359 24.34 1.57 -7.80
N VAL A 360 25.66 1.49 -7.63
CA VAL A 360 26.48 0.40 -8.19
C VAL A 360 26.03 -0.94 -7.59
N GLN A 361 25.87 -1.01 -6.27
CA GLN A 361 25.38 -2.23 -5.64
C GLN A 361 23.96 -2.58 -6.08
N ALA A 362 23.06 -1.61 -6.24
CA ALA A 362 21.70 -1.87 -6.74
C ALA A 362 21.71 -2.42 -8.17
N PHE A 363 22.58 -1.89 -9.04
CA PHE A 363 22.79 -2.45 -10.38
C PHE A 363 23.28 -3.90 -10.31
N ARG A 364 24.27 -4.21 -9.47
CA ARG A 364 24.79 -5.58 -9.27
C ARG A 364 23.74 -6.53 -8.67
N TRP A 365 22.95 -6.08 -7.70
CA TRP A 365 21.86 -6.88 -7.15
C TRP A 365 20.76 -7.15 -8.20
N GLY A 366 20.51 -6.18 -9.09
CA GLY A 366 19.62 -6.35 -10.24
C GLY A 366 20.13 -7.43 -11.19
N ARG A 367 21.44 -7.43 -11.46
CA ARG A 367 22.09 -8.50 -12.22
C ARG A 367 21.94 -9.85 -11.52
N LEU A 368 22.24 -9.93 -10.22
CA LEU A 368 22.14 -11.17 -9.45
C LEU A 368 20.73 -11.74 -9.45
N ALA A 369 19.69 -10.91 -9.44
CA ALA A 369 18.30 -11.35 -9.52
C ALA A 369 17.96 -12.14 -10.80
N VAL A 370 18.76 -11.99 -11.86
CA VAL A 370 18.65 -12.78 -13.10
C VAL A 370 19.67 -13.92 -13.11
N ALA A 371 20.90 -13.69 -12.65
CA ALA A 371 21.97 -14.68 -12.69
C ALA A 371 21.82 -15.83 -11.67
N ASP A 372 21.34 -15.52 -10.46
CA ASP A 372 21.11 -16.49 -9.38
C ASP A 372 19.94 -16.03 -8.48
N PRO A 373 18.68 -16.24 -8.93
CA PRO A 373 17.49 -15.88 -8.16
C PRO A 373 17.44 -16.57 -6.78
N ALA A 374 17.94 -17.80 -6.69
CA ALA A 374 17.95 -18.58 -5.45
C ALA A 374 18.87 -17.96 -4.39
N ARG A 375 19.99 -17.33 -4.79
CA ARG A 375 20.84 -16.56 -3.86
C ARG A 375 20.12 -15.31 -3.34
N VAL A 376 19.36 -14.61 -4.17
CA VAL A 376 18.55 -13.47 -3.72
C VAL A 376 17.49 -13.91 -2.72
N GLU A 377 16.79 -15.02 -2.99
CA GLU A 377 15.80 -15.60 -2.08
C GLU A 377 16.42 -16.02 -0.74
N ARG A 378 17.60 -16.66 -0.74
CA ARG A 378 18.31 -16.99 0.51
C ARG A 378 18.72 -15.75 1.31
N ALA A 379 19.10 -14.66 0.64
CA ALA A 379 19.55 -13.44 1.29
C ALA A 379 18.39 -12.62 1.89
N LEU A 380 17.24 -12.59 1.21
CA LEU A 380 16.12 -11.72 1.57
C LEU A 380 14.92 -12.46 2.18
N GLY A 381 14.89 -13.78 2.07
CA GLY A 381 13.73 -14.63 2.33
C GLY A 381 12.73 -14.62 1.19
N THR A 382 11.66 -15.39 1.35
CA THR A 382 10.49 -15.34 0.47
C THR A 382 9.60 -14.15 0.84
N GLN A 383 8.92 -13.60 -0.15
CA GLN A 383 7.87 -12.61 0.08
C GLN A 383 6.62 -13.23 0.73
N GLN A 384 6.37 -14.53 0.52
CA GLN A 384 5.21 -15.26 1.04
C GLN A 384 5.64 -16.30 2.09
N VAL A 385 4.98 -16.25 3.24
CA VAL A 385 5.08 -17.29 4.28
C VAL A 385 4.03 -18.35 3.96
N SER A 386 4.42 -19.63 4.05
CA SER A 386 3.48 -20.73 3.76
C SER A 386 2.35 -20.81 4.79
N ALA A 387 1.21 -21.34 4.37
CA ALA A 387 0.05 -21.56 5.24
C ALA A 387 0.38 -22.47 6.44
N ASP A 388 1.17 -23.53 6.20
CA ASP A 388 1.58 -24.48 7.23
C ASP A 388 2.46 -23.84 8.30
N GLN A 389 3.40 -22.97 7.90
CA GLN A 389 4.25 -22.24 8.84
C GLN A 389 3.41 -21.33 9.74
N THR A 390 2.48 -20.58 9.16
CA THR A 390 1.56 -19.71 9.91
C THR A 390 0.73 -20.52 10.91
N LEU A 391 0.20 -21.67 10.50
CA LEU A 391 -0.55 -22.55 11.40
C LEU A 391 0.31 -23.11 12.53
N ALA A 392 1.56 -23.48 12.27
CA ALA A 392 2.48 -23.94 13.31
C ALA A 392 2.72 -22.86 14.37
N GLU A 393 2.95 -21.61 13.95
CA GLU A 393 3.09 -20.46 14.86
C GLU A 393 1.82 -20.22 15.69
N VAL A 394 0.64 -20.36 15.09
CA VAL A 394 -0.64 -20.27 15.81
C VAL A 394 -0.74 -21.34 16.90
N LYS A 395 -0.40 -22.59 16.58
CA LYS A 395 -0.42 -23.71 17.53
C LYS A 395 0.55 -23.49 18.68
N GLU A 396 1.75 -22.99 18.40
CA GLU A 396 2.76 -22.66 19.42
C GLU A 396 2.26 -21.55 20.35
N ARG A 397 1.67 -20.48 19.80
CA ARG A 397 1.09 -19.39 20.60
C ARG A 397 -0.01 -19.85 21.56
N LEU A 398 -0.77 -20.88 21.19
CA LEU A 398 -1.83 -21.47 22.01
C LEU A 398 -1.33 -22.59 22.94
N ALA A 399 -0.04 -22.93 22.95
CA ALA A 399 0.48 -24.06 23.73
C ALA A 399 0.20 -23.96 25.25
N HIS A 400 0.02 -22.74 25.76
CA HIS A 400 -0.26 -22.49 27.18
C HIS A 400 -1.76 -22.38 27.51
N ASP A 401 -2.65 -22.47 26.51
CA ASP A 401 -4.11 -22.45 26.68
C ASP A 401 -4.72 -23.73 26.10
N ALA A 402 -4.86 -24.73 26.97
CA ALA A 402 -5.35 -26.05 26.56
C ALA A 402 -6.77 -26.00 25.96
N ALA A 403 -7.62 -25.09 26.43
CA ALA A 403 -8.99 -24.96 25.94
C ALA A 403 -9.02 -24.33 24.54
N ALA A 404 -8.24 -23.26 24.32
CA ALA A 404 -8.10 -22.66 22.99
C ALA A 404 -7.41 -23.61 22.01
N ARG A 405 -6.40 -24.35 22.45
CA ARG A 405 -5.71 -25.37 21.64
C ARG A 405 -6.66 -26.49 21.20
N ALA A 406 -7.48 -26.99 22.12
CA ALA A 406 -8.49 -28.00 21.83
C ALA A 406 -9.54 -27.50 20.84
N LEU A 407 -10.03 -26.26 20.99
CA LEU A 407 -10.96 -25.65 20.03
C LEU A 407 -10.34 -25.52 18.63
N LEU A 408 -9.06 -25.14 18.54
CA LEU A 408 -8.35 -25.07 17.27
C LEU A 408 -8.28 -26.46 16.61
N ASP A 409 -7.83 -27.48 17.34
CA ASP A 409 -7.73 -28.84 16.78
C ASP A 409 -9.11 -29.40 16.38
N GLU A 410 -10.15 -29.12 17.16
CA GLU A 410 -11.54 -29.42 16.82
C GLU A 410 -11.96 -28.76 15.51
N GLY A 411 -11.71 -27.46 15.34
CA GLY A 411 -12.11 -26.71 14.16
C GLY A 411 -11.38 -27.16 12.88
N LEU A 412 -10.06 -27.35 12.96
CA LEU A 412 -9.26 -27.81 11.82
C LEU A 412 -9.68 -29.23 11.38
N ALA A 413 -9.97 -30.12 12.35
CA ALA A 413 -10.45 -31.47 12.08
C ALA A 413 -11.89 -31.50 11.54
N ALA A 414 -12.77 -30.63 12.04
CA ALA A 414 -14.15 -30.55 11.60
C ALA A 414 -14.27 -30.08 10.14
N LEU A 415 -13.42 -29.15 9.71
CA LEU A 415 -13.46 -28.55 8.37
C LEU A 415 -12.28 -29.03 7.50
N VAL A 416 -11.94 -30.32 7.58
CA VAL A 416 -10.76 -30.92 6.91
C VAL A 416 -10.71 -30.69 5.40
N ASP A 417 -11.87 -30.50 4.76
CA ASP A 417 -12.00 -30.28 3.32
C ASP A 417 -11.54 -28.88 2.86
N LEU A 418 -11.29 -27.95 3.80
CA LEU A 418 -10.65 -26.68 3.47
C LEU A 418 -9.21 -26.91 2.97
N ASP A 419 -8.83 -26.19 1.92
CA ASP A 419 -7.44 -26.14 1.47
C ASP A 419 -6.51 -25.57 2.56
N ALA A 420 -5.20 -25.68 2.35
CA ALA A 420 -4.20 -25.22 3.32
C ALA A 420 -4.42 -23.74 3.70
N GLU A 421 -4.84 -22.91 2.74
CA GLU A 421 -5.10 -21.50 2.95
C GLU A 421 -6.37 -21.26 3.80
N GLY A 422 -7.46 -21.99 3.55
CA GLY A 422 -8.68 -21.93 4.35
C GLY A 422 -8.47 -22.45 5.77
N GLN A 423 -7.69 -23.53 5.94
CA GLN A 423 -7.27 -24.04 7.26
C GLN A 423 -6.48 -22.98 8.03
N LYS A 424 -5.55 -22.30 7.36
CA LYS A 424 -4.80 -21.17 7.93
C LYS A 424 -5.74 -20.03 8.32
N GLU A 425 -6.61 -19.60 7.41
CA GLU A 425 -7.57 -18.51 7.66
C GLU A 425 -8.43 -18.80 8.90
N LEU A 426 -8.98 -20.02 9.01
CA LEU A 426 -9.77 -20.48 10.14
C LEU A 426 -8.95 -20.48 11.44
N GLY A 427 -7.77 -21.10 11.41
CA GLY A 427 -6.92 -21.27 12.59
C GLY A 427 -6.45 -19.95 13.20
N VAL A 428 -6.04 -19.00 12.37
CA VAL A 428 -5.65 -17.65 12.82
C VAL A 428 -6.81 -16.95 13.50
N ARG A 429 -8.02 -17.02 12.93
CA ARG A 429 -9.22 -16.34 13.42
C ARG A 429 -9.72 -16.93 14.74
N LEU A 430 -9.70 -18.26 14.89
CA LEU A 430 -10.03 -18.91 16.17
C LEU A 430 -9.10 -18.44 17.29
N ALA A 431 -7.79 -18.42 17.02
CA ALA A 431 -6.81 -17.97 18.00
C ALA A 431 -6.97 -16.48 18.37
N GLU A 432 -7.25 -15.62 17.39
CA GLU A 432 -7.52 -14.20 17.64
C GLU A 432 -8.83 -13.99 18.39
N LEU A 433 -9.91 -14.72 18.10
CA LEU A 433 -11.19 -14.60 18.83
C LEU A 433 -11.06 -15.04 20.30
N CYS A 434 -10.27 -16.10 20.57
CA CYS A 434 -9.94 -16.49 21.94
C CYS A 434 -9.21 -15.35 22.68
N ALA A 435 -8.26 -14.71 22.01
CA ALA A 435 -7.53 -13.57 22.58
C ALA A 435 -8.41 -12.32 22.72
N TYR A 436 -9.29 -12.07 21.75
CA TYR A 436 -10.22 -10.94 21.67
C TYR A 436 -11.22 -10.95 22.82
N GLN A 437 -11.89 -12.09 23.05
CA GLN A 437 -12.90 -12.26 24.09
C GLN A 437 -12.56 -13.48 24.95
N ASP A 438 -12.90 -14.68 24.50
CA ASP A 438 -12.64 -15.95 25.18
C ASP A 438 -12.94 -17.15 24.24
N VAL A 439 -12.72 -18.37 24.76
CA VAL A 439 -12.96 -19.63 24.02
C VAL A 439 -14.43 -19.84 23.67
N ALA A 440 -15.37 -19.36 24.50
CA ALA A 440 -16.80 -19.52 24.23
C ALA A 440 -17.23 -18.65 23.04
N TYR A 441 -16.70 -17.43 22.94
CA TYR A 441 -16.92 -16.54 21.80
C TYR A 441 -16.30 -17.08 20.51
N ALA A 442 -15.09 -17.65 20.58
CA ALA A 442 -14.49 -18.32 19.42
C ALA A 442 -15.26 -19.59 19.01
N ARG A 443 -15.87 -20.29 19.97
CA ARG A 443 -16.72 -21.45 19.70
C ARG A 443 -18.00 -21.08 18.96
N SER A 444 -18.68 -20.00 19.32
CA SER A 444 -19.87 -19.56 18.58
C SER A 444 -19.55 -19.21 17.11
N TYR A 445 -18.37 -18.63 16.86
CA TYR A 445 -17.86 -18.43 15.52
C TYR A 445 -17.66 -19.76 14.77
N LEU A 446 -16.98 -20.72 15.39
CA LEU A 446 -16.74 -22.03 14.78
C LEU A 446 -18.04 -22.76 14.46
N GLU A 447 -19.00 -22.73 15.39
CA GLU A 447 -20.30 -23.41 15.22
C GLU A 447 -21.08 -22.85 14.04
N PHE A 448 -21.11 -21.53 13.86
CA PHE A 448 -21.75 -20.90 12.71
C PHE A 448 -21.04 -21.23 11.40
N VAL A 449 -19.71 -21.11 11.36
CA VAL A 449 -18.90 -21.47 10.18
C VAL A 449 -19.11 -22.93 9.80
N ARG A 450 -19.20 -23.84 10.79
CA ARG A 450 -19.48 -25.26 10.55
C ARG A 450 -20.85 -25.47 9.92
N GLN A 451 -21.88 -24.75 10.36
CA GLN A 451 -23.22 -24.84 9.75
C GLN A 451 -23.19 -24.45 8.28
N VAL A 452 -22.45 -23.40 7.94
CA VAL A 452 -22.27 -22.97 6.54
C VAL A 452 -21.50 -24.01 5.74
N TRP A 453 -20.38 -24.49 6.28
CA TRP A 453 -19.53 -25.48 5.63
C TRP A 453 -20.26 -26.79 5.31
N GLU A 454 -21.15 -27.25 6.20
CA GLU A 454 -21.96 -28.46 5.98
C GLU A 454 -22.83 -28.39 4.72
N VAL A 455 -23.34 -27.20 4.38
CA VAL A 455 -24.12 -26.96 3.16
C VAL A 455 -23.20 -26.77 1.95
N ASP A 456 -22.14 -25.97 2.12
CA ASP A 456 -21.25 -25.54 1.05
C ASP A 456 -20.38 -26.67 0.48
N ARG A 457 -19.92 -27.61 1.33
CA ARG A 457 -19.01 -28.70 0.94
C ARG A 457 -19.56 -29.64 -0.16
N GLY A 458 -20.87 -29.63 -0.38
CA GLY A 458 -21.52 -30.44 -1.41
C GLY A 458 -21.57 -29.81 -2.80
N LEU A 459 -21.09 -28.57 -2.97
CA LEU A 459 -21.28 -27.76 -4.17
C LEU A 459 -19.96 -27.49 -4.93
N SER A 460 -20.07 -27.35 -6.25
CA SER A 460 -18.99 -26.85 -7.13
C SER A 460 -19.12 -25.33 -7.30
N PRO A 461 -18.02 -24.53 -7.33
CA PRO A 461 -16.61 -24.89 -7.53
C PRO A 461 -15.78 -25.08 -6.24
N GLY A 462 -16.40 -25.31 -5.07
CA GLY A 462 -15.68 -25.64 -3.83
C GLY A 462 -16.14 -24.83 -2.62
N LEU A 463 -15.25 -24.60 -1.64
CA LEU A 463 -15.55 -23.99 -0.33
C LEU A 463 -15.35 -22.45 -0.27
N GLN A 464 -15.51 -21.75 -1.40
CA GLN A 464 -15.29 -20.30 -1.46
C GLN A 464 -16.30 -19.52 -0.62
N PHE A 465 -17.58 -19.95 -0.57
CA PHE A 465 -18.60 -19.32 0.25
C PHE A 465 -18.28 -19.47 1.74
N THR A 466 -17.89 -20.67 2.17
CA THR A 466 -17.39 -20.92 3.53
C THR A 466 -16.20 -20.03 3.86
N ARG A 467 -15.22 -19.91 2.96
CA ARG A 467 -14.06 -19.03 3.16
C ARG A 467 -14.46 -17.56 3.26
N ALA A 468 -15.41 -17.10 2.43
CA ALA A 468 -15.96 -15.76 2.55
C ALA A 468 -16.61 -15.52 3.92
N VAL A 469 -17.39 -16.49 4.44
CA VAL A 469 -17.98 -16.42 5.78
C VAL A 469 -16.93 -16.46 6.89
N VAL A 470 -15.90 -17.31 6.78
CA VAL A 470 -14.75 -17.36 7.69
C VAL A 470 -14.14 -15.96 7.84
N ARG A 471 -13.93 -15.26 6.72
CA ARG A 471 -13.37 -13.88 6.71
C ARG A 471 -14.38 -12.85 7.22
N GLY A 472 -15.59 -12.85 6.68
CA GLY A 472 -16.63 -11.86 6.92
C GLY A 472 -17.14 -11.86 8.36
N LEU A 473 -17.47 -13.04 8.90
CA LEU A 473 -17.95 -13.16 10.27
C LEU A 473 -16.89 -12.72 11.27
N TYR A 474 -15.63 -13.14 11.08
CA TYR A 474 -14.54 -12.74 11.96
C TYR A 474 -14.36 -11.21 11.97
N LYS A 475 -14.43 -10.57 10.80
CA LYS A 475 -14.30 -9.10 10.68
C LYS A 475 -15.34 -8.36 11.51
N LEU A 476 -16.57 -8.86 11.56
CA LEU A 476 -17.64 -8.25 12.34
C LEU A 476 -17.58 -8.61 13.83
N MET A 477 -17.16 -9.83 14.17
CA MET A 477 -17.02 -10.28 15.56
C MET A 477 -15.82 -9.64 16.27
N ALA A 478 -14.70 -9.46 15.58
CA ALA A 478 -13.48 -8.86 16.13
C ALA A 478 -13.41 -7.34 15.87
N TYR A 479 -14.50 -6.62 16.10
CA TYR A 479 -14.56 -5.17 15.90
C TYR A 479 -13.61 -4.43 16.85
N LYS A 480 -12.96 -3.38 16.32
CA LYS A 480 -11.87 -2.64 16.99
C LYS A 480 -12.40 -1.60 17.99
N ASP A 481 -13.00 -2.08 19.07
CA ASP A 481 -13.35 -1.25 20.21
C ASP A 481 -12.14 -0.87 21.09
N GLU A 482 -12.39 -0.12 22.14
CA GLU A 482 -11.37 0.41 23.03
C GLU A 482 -10.52 -0.69 23.68
N TYR A 483 -11.14 -1.80 24.07
CA TYR A 483 -10.45 -2.94 24.68
C TYR A 483 -9.53 -3.64 23.67
N GLU A 484 -10.03 -3.84 22.44
CA GLU A 484 -9.27 -4.47 21.38
C GLU A 484 -8.15 -3.58 20.85
N VAL A 485 -8.42 -2.30 20.61
CA VAL A 485 -7.40 -1.30 20.25
C VAL A 485 -6.31 -1.27 21.32
N ALA A 486 -6.66 -1.33 22.61
CA ALA A 486 -5.69 -1.39 23.68
C ALA A 486 -4.88 -2.70 23.68
N ARG A 487 -5.51 -3.85 23.41
CA ARG A 487 -4.82 -5.15 23.28
C ARG A 487 -3.79 -5.11 22.16
N LEU A 488 -4.19 -4.63 20.99
CA LEU A 488 -3.35 -4.58 19.79
C LEU A 488 -2.23 -3.55 19.94
N ALA A 489 -2.54 -2.35 20.45
CA ALA A 489 -1.56 -1.29 20.65
C ALA A 489 -0.46 -1.66 21.67
N THR A 490 -0.76 -2.58 22.60
CA THR A 490 0.16 -3.05 23.64
C THR A 490 0.76 -4.43 23.35
N ARG A 491 0.37 -5.07 22.24
CA ARG A 491 0.92 -6.34 21.77
C ARG A 491 2.38 -6.13 21.39
N ASN A 492 3.27 -6.94 21.96
CA ASN A 492 4.72 -6.78 21.79
C ASN A 492 5.14 -6.74 20.30
N GLY A 493 4.53 -7.58 19.46
CA GLY A 493 4.87 -7.66 18.04
C GLY A 493 4.74 -6.33 17.28
N SER A 494 3.71 -5.52 17.54
CA SER A 494 3.52 -4.24 16.84
C SER A 494 4.59 -3.21 17.23
N GLU A 495 4.84 -3.02 18.53
CA GLU A 495 5.90 -2.12 19.00
C GLU A 495 7.29 -2.57 18.54
N GLU A 496 7.57 -3.87 18.55
CA GLU A 496 8.82 -4.44 18.07
C GLU A 496 9.03 -4.18 16.58
N ARG A 497 8.00 -4.36 15.74
CA ARG A 497 8.05 -4.03 14.31
C ARG A 497 8.37 -2.55 14.11
N MET A 498 7.73 -1.64 14.85
CA MET A 498 8.01 -0.21 14.78
C MET A 498 9.43 0.14 15.24
N ARG A 499 9.91 -0.44 16.34
CA ARG A 499 11.28 -0.22 16.85
C ARG A 499 12.35 -0.77 15.90
N ALA A 500 12.08 -1.91 15.24
CA ALA A 500 13.00 -2.54 14.31
C ALA A 500 13.30 -1.68 13.07
N LEU A 501 12.44 -0.71 12.76
CA LEU A 501 12.67 0.28 11.70
C LEU A 501 13.82 1.24 12.02
N PHE A 502 14.31 1.29 13.26
CA PHE A 502 15.33 2.23 13.71
C PHE A 502 16.63 1.54 14.16
N ASP A 503 17.74 2.28 14.09
CA ASP A 503 19.07 1.81 14.51
C ASP A 503 19.39 2.10 16.00
N GLY A 504 18.44 2.67 16.74
CA GLY A 504 18.60 3.07 18.14
C GLY A 504 17.30 3.16 18.91
N GLU A 505 17.33 3.76 20.11
CA GLU A 505 16.15 3.88 20.96
C GLU A 505 15.14 4.88 20.36
N VAL A 506 13.87 4.49 20.37
CA VAL A 506 12.76 5.34 19.96
C VAL A 506 11.66 5.42 21.02
N LYS A 507 11.02 6.58 21.09
CA LYS A 507 9.79 6.80 21.84
C LYS A 507 8.60 6.70 20.90
N ILE A 508 7.76 5.69 21.10
CA ILE A 508 6.50 5.53 20.38
C ILE A 508 5.41 6.31 21.11
N VAL A 509 4.68 7.14 20.38
CA VAL A 509 3.55 7.93 20.87
C VAL A 509 2.32 7.56 20.04
N ARG A 510 1.37 6.84 20.63
CA ARG A 510 0.12 6.44 19.97
C ARG A 510 -0.81 7.64 19.84
N GLN A 511 -1.39 7.87 18.67
CA GLN A 511 -2.32 8.97 18.43
C GLN A 511 -3.74 8.44 18.53
N LEU A 512 -4.40 8.66 19.67
CA LEU A 512 -5.74 8.15 19.93
C LEU A 512 -6.70 9.32 20.15
N HIS A 513 -7.97 9.12 19.79
CA HIS A 513 -9.04 10.07 20.05
C HIS A 513 -10.14 9.41 20.91
N PRO A 514 -9.96 9.39 22.25
CA PRO A 514 -10.87 8.67 23.14
C PRO A 514 -12.31 9.18 22.98
N PRO A 515 -13.32 8.30 22.74
CA PRO A 515 -14.68 8.72 22.42
C PRO A 515 -15.30 9.66 23.46
N THR A 516 -15.04 9.39 24.74
CA THR A 516 -15.58 10.17 25.87
C THR A 516 -15.03 11.60 25.95
N MET A 517 -13.89 11.87 25.32
CA MET A 517 -13.24 13.18 25.31
C MET A 517 -13.35 13.91 23.97
N ARG A 518 -13.95 13.30 22.94
CA ARG A 518 -14.10 13.88 21.58
C ARG A 518 -14.86 15.21 21.56
N ARG A 519 -15.83 15.39 22.46
CA ARG A 519 -16.61 16.64 22.56
C ARG A 519 -15.82 17.79 23.18
N LEU A 520 -14.71 17.49 23.85
CA LEU A 520 -13.90 18.45 24.62
C LEU A 520 -12.54 18.72 23.98
N LEU A 521 -12.08 17.84 23.09
CA LEU A 521 -10.76 17.90 22.46
C LEU A 521 -10.86 18.18 20.97
N LYS A 522 -10.03 19.10 20.48
CA LYS A 522 -9.82 19.32 19.05
C LYS A 522 -8.68 18.38 18.59
N GLY A 523 -9.03 17.17 18.15
CA GLY A 523 -8.11 16.21 17.53
C GLY A 523 -7.54 15.13 18.46
N LYS A 524 -6.64 14.30 17.90
CA LYS A 524 -6.01 13.17 18.60
C LYS A 524 -5.03 13.64 19.68
N ILE A 525 -4.93 12.85 20.75
CA ILE A 525 -3.92 13.01 21.79
C ILE A 525 -2.83 11.96 21.62
N GLY A 526 -1.59 12.41 21.78
CA GLY A 526 -0.42 11.53 21.83
C GLY A 526 -0.24 10.86 23.20
N PHE A 527 -0.33 9.54 23.23
CA PHE A 527 -0.10 8.70 24.40
C PHE A 527 1.25 7.97 24.32
N GLY A 528 2.18 8.33 25.21
CA GLY A 528 3.51 7.70 25.31
C GLY A 528 3.60 6.61 26.40
N LYS A 529 4.84 6.25 26.78
CA LYS A 529 5.17 5.18 27.77
C LYS A 529 4.34 5.24 29.07
N GLY A 530 3.96 6.43 29.55
CA GLY A 530 3.20 6.61 30.79
C GLY A 530 1.76 6.05 30.79
N LEU A 531 1.12 5.90 29.62
CA LEU A 531 -0.24 5.35 29.55
C LEU A 531 -0.28 3.85 29.18
N ARG A 532 0.87 3.25 28.85
CA ARG A 532 0.92 1.81 28.52
C ARG A 532 0.31 0.93 29.62
N PRO A 533 0.57 1.14 30.93
CA PRO A 533 -0.06 0.35 31.98
C PRO A 533 -1.59 0.47 31.98
N ALA A 534 -2.12 1.65 31.66
CA ALA A 534 -3.57 1.86 31.58
C ALA A 534 -4.18 1.15 30.36
N LEU A 535 -3.50 1.15 29.21
CA LEU A 535 -3.94 0.36 28.05
C LEU A 535 -3.87 -1.15 28.31
N VAL A 536 -2.84 -1.64 29.01
CA VAL A 536 -2.75 -3.05 29.41
C VAL A 536 -3.85 -3.41 30.42
N LEU A 537 -4.17 -2.51 31.35
CA LEU A 537 -5.30 -2.72 32.25
C LEU A 537 -6.61 -2.75 31.46
N LEU A 538 -6.81 -1.80 30.55
CA LEU A 538 -7.99 -1.72 29.71
C LEU A 538 -8.18 -3.00 28.88
N SER A 539 -7.13 -3.52 28.24
CA SER A 539 -7.24 -4.76 27.44
C SER A 539 -7.63 -5.99 28.28
N ARG A 540 -7.28 -6.01 29.59
CA ARG A 540 -7.71 -7.06 30.52
C ARG A 540 -9.16 -6.91 30.98
N LEU A 541 -9.75 -5.73 30.85
CA LEU A 541 -11.16 -5.47 31.14
C LEU A 541 -12.10 -5.84 29.99
N LYS A 542 -11.63 -6.59 28.97
CA LYS A 542 -12.45 -7.09 27.85
C LYS A 542 -13.72 -7.84 28.27
N GLY A 543 -13.76 -8.42 29.48
CA GLY A 543 -14.96 -9.04 30.03
C GLY A 543 -16.13 -8.08 30.29
N LEU A 544 -15.88 -6.76 30.34
CA LEU A 544 -16.93 -5.74 30.46
C LEU A 544 -17.63 -5.49 29.12
N ARG A 545 -17.03 -5.86 27.99
CA ARG A 545 -17.56 -5.63 26.64
C ARG A 545 -19.00 -6.13 26.53
N GLY A 546 -19.90 -5.26 26.07
CA GLY A 546 -21.30 -5.61 25.85
C GLY A 546 -22.14 -5.81 27.13
N THR A 547 -21.55 -5.65 28.32
CA THR A 547 -22.27 -5.69 29.60
C THR A 547 -22.85 -4.32 29.95
N ALA A 548 -23.71 -4.26 30.98
CA ALA A 548 -24.19 -2.98 31.52
C ALA A 548 -23.08 -2.09 32.11
N PHE A 549 -21.89 -2.63 32.37
CA PHE A 549 -20.73 -1.90 32.87
C PHE A 549 -19.77 -1.46 31.75
N ASP A 550 -20.15 -1.66 30.49
CA ASP A 550 -19.37 -1.20 29.34
C ASP A 550 -19.50 0.31 29.14
N LEU A 551 -18.55 1.07 29.68
CA LEU A 551 -18.53 2.54 29.58
C LEU A 551 -18.50 3.04 28.13
N PHE A 552 -17.95 2.26 27.20
CA PHE A 552 -17.81 2.63 25.79
C PHE A 552 -18.94 2.05 24.92
N GLY A 553 -19.52 0.93 25.35
CA GLY A 553 -20.50 0.16 24.58
C GLY A 553 -21.81 0.87 24.24
N HIS A 554 -22.09 2.04 24.83
CA HIS A 554 -23.34 2.77 24.63
C HIS A 554 -23.33 3.75 23.43
N THR A 555 -22.19 3.98 22.76
CA THR A 555 -22.13 4.85 21.58
C THR A 555 -22.88 4.26 20.39
N ALA A 556 -23.26 5.12 19.42
CA ALA A 556 -23.95 4.69 18.20
C ALA A 556 -23.11 3.67 17.41
N ALA A 557 -21.83 3.97 17.19
CA ALA A 557 -20.88 3.07 16.54
C ALA A 557 -20.76 1.69 17.22
N ARG A 558 -20.63 1.62 18.55
CA ARG A 558 -20.53 0.33 19.27
C ARG A 558 -21.83 -0.47 19.23
N ARG A 559 -22.99 0.19 19.26
CA ARG A 559 -24.29 -0.47 19.08
C ARG A 559 -24.42 -1.06 17.68
N LEU A 560 -24.06 -0.28 16.66
CA LEU A 560 -24.05 -0.70 15.27
C LEU A 560 -23.13 -1.92 15.06
N GLU A 561 -21.91 -1.92 15.62
CA GLU A 561 -20.98 -3.06 15.48
C GLU A 561 -21.56 -4.36 16.03
N ARG A 562 -22.23 -4.33 17.18
CA ARG A 562 -22.91 -5.52 17.73
C ARG A 562 -24.12 -5.94 16.90
N GLU A 563 -24.88 -4.98 16.38
CA GLU A 563 -26.01 -5.24 15.48
C GLU A 563 -25.54 -5.90 14.17
N LEU A 564 -24.39 -5.48 13.63
CA LEU A 564 -23.85 -6.00 12.37
C LEU A 564 -23.52 -7.49 12.44
N ILE A 565 -23.16 -8.03 13.60
CA ILE A 565 -22.93 -9.47 13.78
C ILE A 565 -24.24 -10.23 13.51
N GLY A 566 -25.32 -9.85 14.20
CA GLY A 566 -26.64 -10.49 14.03
C GLY A 566 -27.23 -10.27 12.64
N TRP A 567 -27.08 -9.06 12.09
CA TRP A 567 -27.47 -8.76 10.71
C TRP A 567 -26.76 -9.68 9.70
N TYR A 568 -25.44 -9.87 9.84
CA TYR A 568 -24.69 -10.72 8.92
C TYR A 568 -25.02 -12.21 9.09
N CYS A 569 -25.16 -12.70 10.33
CA CYS A 569 -25.59 -14.09 10.53
C CYS A 569 -26.97 -14.34 9.91
N GLY A 570 -27.93 -13.44 10.12
CA GLY A 570 -29.26 -13.53 9.49
C GLY A 570 -29.19 -13.45 7.97
N LEU A 571 -28.33 -12.58 7.42
CA LEU A 571 -28.09 -12.49 5.97
C LEU A 571 -27.58 -13.82 5.39
N ILE A 572 -26.61 -14.46 6.04
CA ILE A 572 -26.08 -15.75 5.60
C ILE A 572 -27.13 -16.86 5.77
N GLU A 573 -27.88 -16.88 6.87
CA GLU A 573 -28.98 -17.83 7.09
C GLU A 573 -30.08 -17.72 6.02
N GLU A 574 -30.34 -16.52 5.48
CA GLU A 574 -31.25 -16.32 4.34
C GLU A 574 -30.66 -16.81 3.01
N VAL A 575 -29.34 -16.76 2.85
CA VAL A 575 -28.64 -17.23 1.63
C VAL A 575 -28.56 -18.75 1.58
N LEU A 576 -28.36 -19.42 2.72
CA LEU A 576 -28.12 -20.87 2.79
C LEU A 576 -29.17 -21.73 2.04
N PRO A 577 -30.49 -21.49 2.16
CA PRO A 577 -31.50 -22.28 1.43
C PRO A 577 -31.46 -22.08 -0.09
N ALA A 578 -30.89 -20.98 -0.56
CA ALA A 578 -30.78 -20.60 -1.96
C ALA A 578 -29.40 -20.92 -2.55
N LEU A 579 -28.50 -21.53 -1.79
CA LEU A 579 -27.15 -21.85 -2.22
C LEU A 579 -27.16 -23.04 -3.19
N ALA A 580 -26.89 -22.77 -4.46
CA ALA A 580 -26.82 -23.72 -5.57
C ALA A 580 -25.71 -23.32 -6.54
N GLU A 581 -25.33 -24.17 -7.50
CA GLU A 581 -24.23 -23.88 -8.44
C GLU A 581 -24.49 -22.60 -9.26
N GLU A 582 -25.73 -22.35 -9.66
CA GLU A 582 -26.13 -21.20 -10.47
C GLU A 582 -26.11 -19.88 -9.69
N SER A 583 -26.42 -19.95 -8.39
CA SER A 583 -26.51 -18.79 -7.47
C SER A 583 -25.22 -18.57 -6.67
N TYR A 584 -24.25 -19.48 -6.81
CA TYR A 584 -23.05 -19.58 -5.98
C TYR A 584 -22.21 -18.29 -5.99
N GLY A 585 -21.95 -17.73 -7.18
CA GLY A 585 -21.15 -16.50 -7.30
C GLY A 585 -21.78 -15.31 -6.58
N LEU A 586 -23.11 -15.19 -6.66
CA LEU A 586 -23.86 -14.14 -5.98
C LEU A 586 -23.89 -14.36 -4.46
N ALA A 587 -24.02 -15.60 -4.01
CA ALA A 587 -23.91 -15.95 -2.60
C ALA A 587 -22.55 -15.58 -2.02
N VAL A 588 -21.46 -15.87 -2.74
CA VAL A 588 -20.09 -15.46 -2.36
C VAL A 588 -19.99 -13.93 -2.26
N GLU A 589 -20.50 -13.18 -3.24
CA GLU A 589 -20.51 -11.72 -3.19
C GLU A 589 -21.24 -11.18 -1.95
N ILE A 590 -22.39 -11.77 -1.60
CA ILE A 590 -23.14 -11.42 -0.38
C ILE A 590 -22.30 -11.70 0.86
N ALA A 591 -21.63 -12.86 0.93
CA ALA A 591 -20.80 -13.23 2.06
C ALA A 591 -19.57 -12.33 2.24
N GLU A 592 -19.08 -11.70 1.17
CA GLU A 592 -17.93 -10.79 1.18
C GLU A 592 -18.28 -9.33 1.54
N LEU A 593 -19.58 -8.98 1.62
CA LEU A 593 -20.03 -7.63 1.97
C LEU A 593 -19.44 -7.03 3.26
N PRO A 594 -19.17 -7.80 4.34
CA PRO A 594 -18.48 -7.25 5.52
C PRO A 594 -17.16 -6.58 5.21
N ASP A 595 -16.48 -6.97 4.11
CA ASP A 595 -15.23 -6.35 3.74
C ASP A 595 -15.39 -4.87 3.34
N SER A 596 -16.57 -4.46 2.87
CA SER A 596 -16.90 -3.06 2.58
C SER A 596 -17.17 -2.21 3.83
N ILE A 597 -17.47 -2.85 4.98
CA ILE A 597 -17.77 -2.17 6.24
C ILE A 597 -16.45 -1.98 7.01
N ARG A 598 -15.77 -0.87 6.70
CA ARG A 598 -14.45 -0.53 7.25
C ARG A 598 -14.47 0.85 7.90
N GLY A 599 -13.57 1.03 8.86
CA GLY A 599 -13.28 2.33 9.45
C GLY A 599 -13.66 2.40 10.91
N TYR A 600 -13.83 3.63 11.39
CA TYR A 600 -14.04 3.93 12.79
C TYR A 600 -15.17 4.95 12.89
N GLU A 601 -15.94 4.90 13.98
CA GLU A 601 -17.02 5.85 14.28
C GLU A 601 -17.89 6.21 13.05
N GLN A 602 -17.90 7.47 12.62
CA GLN A 602 -18.76 7.95 11.54
C GLN A 602 -18.39 7.34 10.19
N VAL A 603 -17.09 7.09 9.96
CA VAL A 603 -16.62 6.40 8.75
C VAL A 603 -17.22 5.00 8.67
N LYS A 604 -17.32 4.29 9.82
CA LYS A 604 -17.94 2.96 9.86
C LYS A 604 -19.45 3.04 9.68
N GLU A 605 -20.12 3.97 10.35
CA GLU A 605 -21.57 4.21 10.21
C GLU A 605 -21.96 4.46 8.75
N ALA A 606 -21.23 5.34 8.05
CA ALA A 606 -21.44 5.63 6.63
C ALA A 606 -21.20 4.40 5.74
N SER A 607 -20.16 3.61 6.03
CA SER A 607 -19.86 2.39 5.27
C SER A 607 -20.96 1.33 5.44
N ALA A 608 -21.47 1.14 6.66
CA ALA A 608 -22.56 0.22 6.93
C ALA A 608 -23.88 0.66 6.29
N ALA A 609 -24.18 1.96 6.31
CA ALA A 609 -25.35 2.54 5.65
C ALA A 609 -25.34 2.35 4.13
N THR A 610 -24.16 2.18 3.54
CA THR A 610 -24.00 1.87 2.11
C THR A 610 -24.07 0.36 1.84
N ALA A 611 -23.53 -0.46 2.74
CA ALA A 611 -23.46 -1.91 2.58
C ALA A 611 -24.84 -2.58 2.73
N LYS A 612 -25.67 -2.16 3.69
CA LYS A 612 -26.98 -2.79 3.95
C LYS A 612 -27.93 -2.74 2.72
N PRO A 613 -28.14 -1.59 2.04
CA PRO A 613 -28.96 -1.56 0.82
C PRO A 613 -28.36 -2.37 -0.35
N ARG A 614 -27.03 -2.50 -0.41
CA ARG A 614 -26.40 -3.39 -1.39
C ARG A 614 -26.75 -4.85 -1.11
N ALA A 615 -26.72 -5.27 0.16
CA ALA A 615 -27.13 -6.62 0.56
C ALA A 615 -28.56 -6.93 0.14
N GLU A 616 -29.50 -6.01 0.37
CA GLU A 616 -30.92 -6.18 0.00
C GLU A 616 -31.12 -6.36 -1.52
N ARG A 617 -30.36 -5.60 -2.33
CA ARG A 617 -30.39 -5.76 -3.79
C ARG A 617 -29.87 -7.12 -4.21
N LEU A 618 -28.70 -7.53 -3.71
CA LEU A 618 -28.09 -8.83 -4.03
C LEU A 618 -28.98 -9.99 -3.57
N LEU A 619 -29.62 -9.90 -2.40
CA LEU A 619 -30.61 -10.89 -1.95
C LEU A 619 -31.82 -10.99 -2.87
N THR A 620 -32.30 -9.85 -3.37
CA THR A 620 -33.43 -9.83 -4.32
C THR A 620 -33.05 -10.52 -5.62
N GLU A 621 -31.85 -10.26 -6.13
CA GLU A 621 -31.30 -10.92 -7.31
C GLU A 621 -31.11 -12.43 -7.08
N LEU A 622 -30.64 -12.84 -5.89
CA LEU A 622 -30.46 -14.25 -5.51
C LEU A 622 -31.78 -15.01 -5.49
N ARG A 623 -32.82 -14.39 -4.92
CA ARG A 623 -34.19 -14.96 -4.88
C ARG A 623 -34.78 -15.09 -6.28
N ALA A 624 -34.50 -14.13 -7.17
CA ALA A 624 -34.95 -14.20 -8.55
C ALA A 624 -34.27 -15.34 -9.31
N GLN A 625 -32.97 -15.55 -9.12
CA GLN A 625 -32.24 -16.66 -9.75
C GLN A 625 -32.72 -18.02 -9.23
N SER A 626 -32.95 -18.15 -7.93
CA SER A 626 -33.38 -19.41 -7.30
C SER A 626 -34.82 -19.83 -7.63
N ALA A 627 -35.62 -18.92 -8.19
CA ALA A 627 -37.00 -19.18 -8.60
C ALA A 627 -37.12 -19.65 -10.07
N THR A 628 -36.01 -19.65 -10.81
CA THR A 628 -35.88 -20.11 -12.20
C THR A 628 -35.28 -21.51 -12.22
#